data_AF-A0A954PQ54-F1
#
_entry.id   AF-A0A954PQ54-F1
#
_cell.length_a   1.000
_cell.length_b   1.000
_cell.length_c   1.000
_cell.angle_alpha   90.00
_cell.angle_beta   90.00
_cell.angle_gamma   90.00
#
_symmetry.space_group_name_H-M   'P 1'
#
loop_
_entity.id
_entity.type
_entity.pdbx_description
1 polymer ?
#
loop_
_entity_poly.entity_id
_entity_poly.type
_entity_poly.pdbx_seq_one_letter_code
_entity_poly.pdbx_strand_id
1 'polypeptide(L)'
;GWDKPFRGLARFDLATGMAIPFVVVTSCVVIASAFAFHGKVDEAFLSSDPQIMQTSDVYAGAEDVLAARVQKQLGLEAWASGTSEQRSLWQAELSEAEQNLSAAEREARIAAARGLAAWEQLSPGDRQQQMAALPEVEKRLAGTLVKRNAFQLAQTLTPLLGATRANWIFGLGVLGMGFSSIIILMLINGYVYRELAPPQYATAAHILGCVVAGICGALWPLIWTGESRFWLAILTSTFGMMLLPIAYITFFFMMNSRALLGDSKPRGLSLVVWNTLMGLSVAGALVAASSAIMQKMNDPVAGPTVLGIAVFFGLLVLVGFAATPHRKRELPSER
;
A
#
# COMPACT_ATOMS: atom_id res chain seq x y z
N GLY A 1 -9.23 31.06 -14.28
CA GLY A 1 -8.21 30.00 -14.17
C GLY A 1 -8.39 29.05 -15.34
N TRP A 2 -7.30 28.66 -16.01
CA TRP A 2 -7.25 27.77 -17.19
C TRP A 2 -8.46 27.90 -18.14
N ASP A 3 -8.66 29.12 -18.65
CA ASP A 3 -9.75 29.44 -19.58
C ASP A 3 -9.51 28.83 -20.98
N LYS A 4 -10.49 28.95 -21.88
CA LYS A 4 -10.38 28.47 -23.29
C LYS A 4 -9.02 28.72 -23.98
N PRO A 5 -8.34 29.88 -23.80
CA PRO A 5 -7.03 30.15 -24.41
C PRO A 5 -5.88 29.27 -23.90
N PHE A 6 -5.94 28.81 -22.65
CA PHE A 6 -4.86 28.04 -22.01
C PHE A 6 -5.00 26.53 -22.23
N ARG A 7 -6.04 26.08 -22.95
CA ARG A 7 -6.31 24.65 -23.19
C ARG A 7 -5.20 23.95 -23.98
N GLY A 8 -4.50 24.66 -24.87
CA GLY A 8 -3.35 24.11 -25.59
C GLY A 8 -2.19 23.78 -24.65
N LEU A 9 -1.81 24.76 -23.82
CA LEU A 9 -0.80 24.59 -22.78
C LEU A 9 -1.22 23.52 -21.76
N ALA A 10 -2.51 23.44 -21.41
CA ALA A 10 -3.03 22.46 -20.46
C ALA A 10 -2.88 21.04 -20.96
N ARG A 11 -3.25 20.82 -22.23
CA ARG A 11 -3.12 19.51 -22.87
C ARG A 11 -1.66 19.10 -22.98
N PHE A 12 -0.77 20.04 -23.31
CA PHE A 12 0.67 19.76 -23.36
C PHE A 12 1.22 19.38 -21.98
N ASP A 13 0.87 20.13 -20.94
CA ASP A 13 1.30 19.88 -19.56
C ASP A 13 0.73 18.56 -19.01
N LEU A 14 -0.57 18.32 -19.18
CA LEU A 14 -1.21 17.05 -18.81
C LEU A 14 -0.64 15.85 -19.57
N ALA A 15 -0.36 16.00 -20.87
CA ALA A 15 0.19 14.92 -21.67
C ALA A 15 1.64 14.60 -21.28
N THR A 16 2.49 15.63 -21.13
CA THR A 16 3.92 15.44 -20.87
C THR A 16 4.23 15.20 -19.39
N GLY A 17 3.53 15.86 -18.47
CA GLY A 17 3.74 15.77 -17.04
C GLY A 17 2.99 14.62 -16.35
N MET A 18 1.90 14.13 -16.94
CA MET A 18 1.12 13.02 -16.35
C MET A 18 0.95 11.83 -17.29
N ALA A 19 0.37 12.01 -18.49
CA ALA A 19 -0.05 10.88 -19.30
C ALA A 19 1.13 10.04 -19.82
N ILE A 20 2.15 10.66 -20.42
CA ILE A 20 3.32 9.95 -20.95
C ILE A 20 4.08 9.21 -19.84
N PRO A 21 4.47 9.86 -18.72
CA PRO A 21 5.11 9.16 -17.60
C PRO A 21 4.25 8.01 -17.07
N PHE A 22 2.95 8.23 -16.89
CA PHE A 22 2.03 7.21 -16.40
C PHE A 22 1.95 5.99 -17.32
N VAL A 23 1.81 6.20 -18.64
CA VAL A 23 1.76 5.12 -19.63
C VAL A 23 3.08 4.35 -19.66
N VAL A 24 4.22 5.03 -19.64
CA VAL A 24 5.54 4.39 -19.65
C VAL A 24 5.73 3.54 -18.39
N VAL A 25 5.47 4.11 -17.21
CA VAL A 25 5.62 3.40 -15.92
C VAL A 25 4.66 2.22 -15.84
N THR A 26 3.39 2.41 -16.19
CA THR A 26 2.39 1.34 -16.16
C THR A 26 2.77 0.21 -17.14
N SER A 27 3.27 0.55 -18.32
CA SER A 27 3.76 -0.45 -19.29
C SER A 27 4.95 -1.22 -18.75
N CYS A 28 5.92 -0.55 -18.11
CA CYS A 28 7.06 -1.21 -17.46
C CYS A 28 6.61 -2.15 -16.35
N VAL A 29 5.62 -1.74 -15.54
CA VAL A 29 5.04 -2.57 -14.48
C VAL A 29 4.36 -3.82 -15.06
N VAL A 30 3.59 -3.67 -16.14
CA VAL A 30 2.95 -4.80 -16.83
C VAL A 30 4.00 -5.77 -17.40
N ILE A 31 5.03 -5.24 -18.06
CA ILE A 31 6.13 -6.04 -18.62
C ILE A 31 6.87 -6.78 -17.50
N ALA A 32 7.23 -6.08 -16.41
CA ALA A 32 7.91 -6.68 -15.28
C ALA A 32 7.06 -7.74 -14.57
N SER A 33 5.75 -7.51 -14.48
CA SER A 33 4.81 -8.51 -13.93
C SER A 33 4.78 -9.75 -14.83
N ALA A 34 4.77 -9.59 -16.15
CA ALA A 34 4.89 -10.72 -17.08
C ALA A 34 6.21 -11.47 -16.89
N PHE A 35 7.34 -10.78 -16.72
CA PHE A 35 8.62 -11.42 -16.39
C PHE A 35 8.57 -12.20 -15.06
N ALA A 36 7.86 -11.69 -14.04
CA ALA A 36 7.68 -12.39 -12.77
C ALA A 36 6.87 -13.69 -12.94
N PHE A 37 5.78 -13.68 -13.72
CA PHE A 37 4.96 -14.87 -13.98
C PHE A 37 5.66 -15.91 -14.86
N HIS A 38 6.59 -15.49 -15.72
CA HIS A 38 7.36 -16.42 -16.56
C HIS A 38 8.58 -17.03 -15.84
N GLY A 39 8.77 -16.75 -14.54
CA GLY A 39 9.57 -17.59 -13.63
C GLY A 39 11.05 -17.72 -13.94
N LYS A 40 11.64 -16.79 -14.72
CA LYS A 40 13.08 -16.76 -14.95
C LYS A 40 13.76 -16.12 -13.74
N VAL A 41 14.07 -16.96 -12.76
CA VAL A 41 15.03 -16.64 -11.69
C VAL A 41 16.44 -16.96 -12.17
N ASP A 42 17.41 -16.20 -11.68
CA ASP A 42 18.82 -16.43 -11.98
C ASP A 42 19.32 -17.74 -11.36
N GLU A 43 20.38 -18.31 -11.96
CA GLU A 43 20.95 -19.58 -11.50
C GLU A 43 21.53 -19.47 -10.08
N ALA A 44 22.03 -18.29 -9.70
CA ALA A 44 22.53 -18.06 -8.35
C ALA A 44 21.41 -18.26 -7.32
N PHE A 45 20.22 -17.71 -7.57
CA PHE A 45 19.04 -17.93 -6.73
C PHE A 45 18.59 -19.40 -6.64
N LEU A 46 18.89 -20.23 -7.63
CA LEU A 46 18.55 -21.66 -7.61
C LEU A 46 19.58 -22.50 -6.86
N SER A 47 20.76 -21.93 -6.57
CA SER A 47 21.87 -22.62 -5.91
C SER A 47 21.45 -23.21 -4.55
N SER A 48 22.04 -24.35 -4.22
CA SER A 48 21.93 -24.97 -2.90
C SER A 48 22.94 -24.40 -1.89
N ASP A 49 23.85 -23.54 -2.35
CA ASP A 49 24.77 -22.80 -1.49
C ASP A 49 24.13 -21.45 -1.09
N PRO A 50 23.92 -21.20 0.22
CA PRO A 50 23.39 -19.94 0.71
C PRO A 50 24.16 -18.70 0.27
N GLN A 51 25.50 -18.78 0.21
CA GLN A 51 26.34 -17.63 -0.14
C GLN A 51 26.13 -17.24 -1.60
N ILE A 52 26.00 -18.23 -2.49
CA ILE A 52 25.70 -18.02 -3.90
C ILE A 52 24.27 -17.51 -4.07
N MET A 53 23.30 -18.11 -3.37
CA MET A 53 21.91 -17.69 -3.43
C MET A 53 21.72 -16.22 -3.04
N GLN A 54 22.43 -15.75 -2.01
CA GLN A 54 22.36 -14.38 -1.53
C GLN A 54 22.90 -13.33 -2.52
N THR A 55 23.66 -13.75 -3.54
CA THR A 55 24.13 -12.83 -4.59
C THR A 55 23.04 -12.47 -5.60
N SER A 56 21.91 -13.18 -5.60
CA SER A 56 20.78 -12.89 -6.48
C SER A 56 20.06 -11.58 -6.10
N ASP A 57 19.73 -10.78 -7.11
CA ASP A 57 18.87 -9.61 -6.98
C ASP A 57 17.44 -9.93 -6.47
N VAL A 58 17.03 -11.19 -6.54
CA VAL A 58 15.69 -11.67 -6.14
C VAL A 58 15.67 -12.11 -4.68
N TYR A 59 16.82 -12.51 -4.11
CA TYR A 59 16.90 -13.11 -2.78
C TYR A 59 16.31 -12.22 -1.69
N ALA A 60 16.70 -10.95 -1.63
CA ALA A 60 16.24 -10.03 -0.60
C ALA A 60 14.70 -9.85 -0.57
N GLY A 61 14.03 -10.02 -1.72
CA GLY A 61 12.57 -9.97 -1.79
C GLY A 61 11.88 -11.33 -1.63
N ALA A 62 12.63 -12.44 -1.78
CA ALA A 62 12.13 -13.80 -1.63
C ALA A 62 12.36 -14.38 -0.24
N GLU A 63 13.29 -13.82 0.55
CA GLU A 63 13.72 -14.35 1.85
C GLU A 63 12.52 -14.63 2.78
N ASP A 64 11.61 -13.68 2.93
CA ASP A 64 10.42 -13.85 3.77
C ASP A 64 9.51 -14.99 3.28
N VAL A 65 9.39 -15.14 1.96
CA VAL A 65 8.57 -16.18 1.33
C VAL A 65 9.21 -17.57 1.51
N LEU A 66 10.53 -17.65 1.33
CA LEU A 66 11.31 -18.86 1.55
C LEU A 66 11.28 -19.26 3.03
N ALA A 67 11.47 -18.30 3.94
CA ALA A 67 11.40 -18.51 5.38
C ALA A 67 10.03 -19.04 5.80
N ALA A 68 8.94 -18.42 5.33
CA ALA A 68 7.59 -18.90 5.60
C ALA A 68 7.36 -20.33 5.05
N ARG A 69 7.96 -20.65 3.89
CA ARG A 69 7.87 -21.99 3.32
C ARG A 69 8.64 -23.04 4.12
N VAL A 70 9.84 -22.71 4.60
CA VAL A 70 10.63 -23.56 5.50
C VAL A 70 9.91 -23.77 6.82
N GLN A 71 9.40 -22.70 7.45
CA GLN A 71 8.59 -22.79 8.67
C GLN A 71 7.43 -23.78 8.49
N LYS A 72 6.70 -23.66 7.38
CA LYS A 72 5.61 -24.59 7.05
C LYS A 72 6.11 -26.04 6.91
N GLN A 73 7.28 -26.25 6.30
CA GLN A 73 7.87 -27.59 6.16
C GLN A 73 8.24 -28.19 7.51
N LEU A 74 8.99 -27.44 8.34
CA LEU A 74 9.36 -27.86 9.70
C LEU A 74 8.13 -28.20 10.55
N GLY A 75 7.07 -27.41 10.41
CA GLY A 75 5.80 -27.64 11.09
C GLY A 75 5.11 -28.93 10.69
N LEU A 76 5.06 -29.21 9.39
CA LEU A 76 4.49 -30.46 8.85
C LEU A 76 5.33 -31.67 9.24
N GLU A 77 6.65 -31.56 9.22
CA GLU A 77 7.58 -32.61 9.66
C GLU A 77 7.43 -32.90 11.16
N ALA A 78 7.32 -31.85 11.99
CA ALA A 78 7.06 -31.98 13.42
C ALA A 78 5.71 -32.67 13.68
N TRP A 79 4.66 -32.30 12.95
CA TRP A 79 3.36 -32.97 13.06
C TRP A 79 3.41 -34.45 12.65
N ALA A 80 4.05 -34.74 11.51
CA ALA A 80 4.16 -36.08 10.96
C ALA A 80 4.99 -37.02 11.85
N SER A 81 6.08 -36.51 12.44
CA SER A 81 6.95 -37.27 13.35
C SER A 81 6.44 -37.35 14.79
N GLY A 82 5.50 -36.48 15.18
CA GLY A 82 4.92 -36.48 16.53
C GLY A 82 4.12 -37.74 16.86
N THR A 83 4.30 -38.26 18.08
CA THR A 83 3.51 -39.39 18.59
C THR A 83 2.05 -39.01 18.82
N SER A 84 1.16 -39.99 18.96
CA SER A 84 -0.25 -39.76 19.30
C SER A 84 -0.42 -38.96 20.59
N GLU A 85 0.42 -39.23 21.58
CA GLU A 85 0.46 -38.49 22.85
C GLU A 85 0.91 -37.04 22.64
N GLN A 86 2.00 -36.79 21.91
CA GLN A 86 2.46 -35.44 21.61
C GLN A 86 1.41 -34.62 20.84
N ARG A 87 0.75 -35.23 19.86
CA ARG A 87 -0.34 -34.57 19.11
C ARG A 87 -1.52 -34.23 20.02
N SER A 88 -1.85 -35.08 20.99
CA SER A 88 -2.90 -34.80 21.98
C SER A 88 -2.54 -33.61 22.87
N LEU A 89 -1.28 -33.51 23.29
CA LEU A 89 -0.77 -32.37 24.07
C LEU A 89 -0.84 -31.09 23.25
N TRP A 90 -0.38 -31.10 22.00
CA TRP A 90 -0.45 -29.91 21.14
C TRP A 90 -1.89 -29.48 20.82
N GLN A 91 -2.81 -30.44 20.71
CA GLN A 91 -4.23 -30.12 20.56
C GLN A 91 -4.82 -29.48 21.84
N ALA A 92 -4.33 -29.87 23.01
CA ALA A 92 -4.73 -29.27 24.28
C ALA A 92 -4.17 -27.86 24.50
N GLU A 93 -3.10 -27.48 23.80
CA GLU A 93 -2.54 -26.11 23.82
C GLU A 93 -3.40 -25.09 23.04
N LEU A 94 -4.33 -25.54 22.19
CA LEU A 94 -5.19 -24.66 21.41
C LEU A 94 -6.19 -23.91 22.30
N SER A 95 -6.44 -22.65 21.98
CA SER A 95 -7.47 -21.85 22.66
C SER A 95 -8.88 -22.40 22.41
N GLU A 96 -9.84 -22.07 23.27
CA GLU A 96 -11.24 -22.51 23.11
C GLU A 96 -11.83 -22.15 21.73
N ALA A 97 -11.48 -20.97 21.20
CA ALA A 97 -11.90 -20.54 19.87
C ALA A 97 -11.32 -21.42 18.75
N GLU A 98 -10.07 -21.87 18.89
CA GLU A 98 -9.40 -22.72 17.92
C GLU A 98 -9.85 -24.18 18.00
N GLN A 99 -10.27 -24.64 19.17
CA GLN A 99 -10.81 -26.00 19.34
C GLN A 99 -12.11 -26.23 18.56
N ASN A 100 -12.87 -25.15 18.32
CA ASN A 100 -14.09 -25.14 17.52
C ASN A 100 -13.84 -25.20 16.00
N LEU A 101 -12.59 -25.07 15.54
CA LEU A 101 -12.22 -25.22 14.13
C LEU A 101 -12.33 -26.68 13.69
N SER A 102 -12.38 -26.92 12.38
CA SER A 102 -12.36 -28.27 11.83
C SER A 102 -11.05 -28.99 12.20
N ALA A 103 -11.05 -30.33 12.19
CA ALA A 103 -9.85 -31.12 12.49
C ALA A 103 -8.65 -30.70 11.63
N ALA A 104 -8.86 -30.53 10.32
CA ALA A 104 -7.80 -30.12 9.39
C ALA A 104 -7.24 -28.73 9.70
N GLU A 105 -8.09 -27.77 10.09
CA GLU A 105 -7.65 -26.42 10.46
C GLU A 105 -6.85 -26.43 11.77
N ARG A 106 -7.26 -27.23 12.76
CA ARG A 106 -6.53 -27.40 14.02
C ARG A 106 -5.14 -27.98 13.78
N GLU A 107 -5.05 -29.02 12.96
CA GLU A 107 -3.77 -29.62 12.57
C GLU A 107 -2.86 -28.61 11.86
N ALA A 108 -3.42 -27.83 10.92
CA ALA A 108 -2.68 -26.79 10.22
C ALA A 108 -2.17 -25.69 11.17
N ARG A 109 -2.97 -25.30 12.18
CA ARG A 109 -2.60 -24.31 13.20
C ARG A 109 -1.47 -24.84 14.09
N ILE A 110 -1.58 -26.08 14.56
CA ILE A 110 -0.54 -26.71 15.38
C ILE A 110 0.75 -26.82 14.56
N ALA A 111 0.68 -27.34 13.34
CA ALA A 111 1.84 -27.45 12.46
C ALA A 111 2.50 -26.08 12.24
N ALA A 112 1.72 -25.03 11.97
CA ALA A 112 2.25 -23.68 11.82
C ALA A 112 2.96 -23.17 13.10
N ALA A 113 2.37 -23.37 14.28
CA ALA A 113 2.97 -22.99 15.56
C ALA A 113 4.27 -23.74 15.84
N ARG A 114 4.32 -25.05 15.57
CA ARG A 114 5.52 -25.87 15.72
C ARG A 114 6.61 -25.48 14.73
N GLY A 115 6.22 -25.18 13.49
CA GLY A 115 7.12 -24.71 12.46
C GLY A 115 7.80 -23.39 12.82
N LEU A 116 7.04 -22.45 13.39
CA LEU A 116 7.58 -21.19 13.89
C LEU A 116 8.55 -21.41 15.06
N ALA A 117 8.16 -22.23 16.04
CA ALA A 117 9.02 -22.54 17.19
C ALA A 117 10.32 -23.22 16.77
N ALA A 118 10.27 -24.15 15.82
CA ALA A 118 11.46 -24.80 15.27
C ALA A 118 12.36 -23.79 14.53
N TRP A 119 11.77 -22.87 13.75
CA TRP A 119 12.49 -21.82 13.05
C TRP A 119 13.21 -20.85 13.99
N GLU A 120 12.57 -20.47 15.09
CA GLU A 120 13.17 -19.58 16.09
C GLU A 120 14.41 -20.17 16.75
N GLN A 121 14.46 -21.50 16.92
CA GLN A 121 15.61 -22.21 17.48
C GLN A 121 16.80 -22.33 16.52
N LEU A 122 16.58 -22.21 15.21
CA LEU A 122 17.65 -22.28 14.22
C LEU A 122 18.56 -21.05 14.28
N SER A 123 19.86 -21.26 14.13
CA SER A 123 20.82 -20.17 13.96
C SER A 123 20.59 -19.45 12.61
N PRO A 124 21.03 -18.19 12.45
CA PRO A 124 20.89 -17.48 11.17
C PRO A 124 21.52 -18.22 9.98
N GLY A 125 22.66 -18.90 10.19
CA GLY A 125 23.31 -19.70 9.16
C GLY A 125 22.48 -20.93 8.77
N ASP A 126 21.92 -21.63 9.76
CA ASP A 126 21.08 -22.81 9.50
C ASP A 126 19.79 -22.43 8.77
N ARG A 127 19.19 -21.27 9.11
CA ARG A 127 18.01 -20.73 8.41
C ARG A 127 18.31 -20.52 6.93
N GLN A 128 19.45 -19.90 6.62
CA GLN A 128 19.88 -19.68 5.24
C GLN A 128 20.14 -21.00 4.51
N GLN A 129 20.71 -21.99 5.20
CA GLN A 129 20.93 -23.31 4.63
C GLN A 129 19.64 -24.09 4.36
N GLN A 130 18.65 -23.99 5.25
CA GLN A 130 17.33 -24.57 5.03
C GLN A 130 16.61 -23.93 3.84
N MET A 131 16.70 -22.60 3.70
CA MET A 131 16.15 -21.90 2.52
C MET A 131 16.88 -22.32 1.23
N ALA A 132 18.20 -22.49 1.29
CA ALA A 132 18.99 -22.94 0.15
C ALA A 132 18.74 -24.41 -0.21
N ALA A 133 18.35 -25.24 0.76
CA ALA A 133 18.03 -26.64 0.55
C ALA A 133 16.63 -26.88 -0.06
N LEU A 134 15.78 -25.84 -0.16
CA LEU A 134 14.44 -25.98 -0.74
C LEU A 134 14.49 -26.53 -2.18
N PRO A 135 13.46 -27.27 -2.63
CA PRO A 135 13.40 -27.73 -4.01
C PRO A 135 13.39 -26.56 -5.01
N GLU A 136 14.00 -26.77 -6.18
CA GLU A 136 14.09 -25.74 -7.23
C GLU A 136 12.73 -25.18 -7.64
N VAL A 137 11.70 -26.04 -7.70
CA VAL A 137 10.32 -25.64 -8.00
C VAL A 137 9.79 -24.62 -6.99
N GLU A 138 10.08 -24.82 -5.70
CA GLU A 138 9.62 -23.91 -4.65
C GLU A 138 10.38 -22.59 -4.68
N LYS A 139 11.69 -22.64 -4.97
CA LYS A 139 12.48 -21.42 -5.20
C LYS A 139 11.89 -20.63 -6.37
N ARG A 140 11.66 -21.27 -7.52
CA ARG A 140 11.06 -20.61 -8.70
C ARG A 140 9.72 -19.97 -8.35
N LEU A 141 8.84 -20.68 -7.63
CA LEU A 141 7.56 -20.14 -7.15
C LEU A 141 7.75 -18.94 -6.22
N ALA A 142 8.66 -19.03 -5.25
CA ALA A 142 8.99 -17.92 -4.36
C ALA A 142 9.48 -16.70 -5.14
N GLY A 143 10.31 -16.92 -6.16
CA GLY A 143 10.79 -15.86 -7.07
C GLY A 143 9.69 -15.16 -7.86
N THR A 144 8.56 -15.83 -8.14
CA THR A 144 7.39 -15.21 -8.79
C THR A 144 6.59 -14.29 -7.85
N LEU A 145 6.68 -14.51 -6.54
CA LEU A 145 6.00 -13.71 -5.52
C LEU A 145 6.77 -12.43 -5.14
N VAL A 146 8.02 -12.31 -5.59
CA VAL A 146 8.86 -11.14 -5.32
C VAL A 146 8.35 -9.91 -6.05
N LYS A 147 7.99 -8.88 -5.26
CA LYS A 147 7.65 -7.55 -5.78
C LYS A 147 8.88 -6.88 -6.38
N ARG A 148 8.81 -6.51 -7.65
CA ARG A 148 9.92 -5.86 -8.35
C ARG A 148 10.06 -4.40 -7.95
N ASN A 149 11.30 -3.98 -7.67
CA ASN A 149 11.60 -2.60 -7.29
C ASN A 149 11.87 -1.71 -8.52
N ALA A 150 11.95 -0.40 -8.31
CA ALA A 150 12.21 0.61 -9.34
C ALA A 150 13.40 0.27 -10.26
N PHE A 151 14.51 -0.20 -9.70
CA PHE A 151 15.70 -0.54 -10.49
C PHE A 151 15.49 -1.77 -11.37
N GLN A 152 14.79 -2.78 -10.85
CA GLN A 152 14.42 -3.97 -11.63
C GLN A 152 13.41 -3.63 -12.73
N LEU A 153 12.50 -2.68 -12.49
CA LEU A 153 11.60 -2.17 -13.53
C LEU A 153 12.38 -1.46 -14.63
N ALA A 154 13.39 -0.66 -14.29
CA ALA A 154 14.26 0.01 -15.27
C ALA A 154 14.96 -1.00 -16.19
N GLN A 155 15.37 -2.16 -15.66
CA GLN A 155 16.05 -3.19 -16.46
C GLN A 155 15.18 -3.72 -17.63
N THR A 156 13.85 -3.63 -17.55
CA THR A 156 12.95 -4.03 -18.67
C THR A 156 13.15 -3.19 -19.92
N LEU A 157 13.70 -1.97 -19.78
CA LEU A 157 14.01 -1.07 -20.89
C LEU A 157 15.41 -1.31 -21.48
N THR A 158 16.24 -2.13 -20.84
CA THR A 158 17.62 -2.42 -21.28
C THR A 158 17.72 -2.93 -22.72
N PRO A 159 16.85 -3.82 -23.23
CA PRO A 159 16.93 -4.28 -24.61
C PRO A 159 16.74 -3.16 -25.65
N LEU A 160 16.02 -2.09 -25.29
CA LEU A 160 15.71 -0.98 -26.20
C LEU A 160 16.69 0.19 -26.04
N LEU A 161 17.10 0.49 -24.80
CA LEU A 161 17.85 1.69 -24.46
C LEU A 161 19.28 1.39 -23.95
N GLY A 162 19.58 0.16 -23.56
CA GLY A 162 20.78 -0.20 -22.81
C GLY A 162 20.68 0.20 -21.33
N ALA A 163 21.43 -0.49 -20.47
CA ALA A 163 21.27 -0.41 -19.01
C ALA A 163 21.42 1.02 -18.46
N THR A 164 22.43 1.76 -18.93
CA THR A 164 22.70 3.14 -18.45
C THR A 164 21.57 4.10 -18.79
N ARG A 165 21.08 4.10 -20.05
CA ARG A 165 20.00 5.01 -20.47
C ARG A 165 18.67 4.62 -19.85
N ALA A 166 18.42 3.31 -19.68
CA ALA A 166 17.25 2.80 -18.99
C ALA A 166 17.16 3.31 -17.55
N ASN A 167 18.26 3.23 -16.78
CA ASN A 167 18.30 3.73 -15.41
C ASN A 167 18.10 5.26 -15.32
N TRP A 168 18.69 6.03 -16.24
CA TRP A 168 18.50 7.49 -16.27
C TRP A 168 17.08 7.90 -16.60
N ILE A 169 16.49 7.32 -17.65
CA ILE A 169 15.11 7.63 -18.06
C ILE A 169 14.13 7.21 -16.96
N PHE A 170 14.32 6.02 -16.38
CA PHE A 170 13.48 5.56 -15.29
C PHE A 170 13.63 6.42 -14.04
N GLY A 171 14.87 6.74 -13.64
CA GLY A 171 15.17 7.61 -12.50
C GLY A 171 14.59 9.01 -12.65
N LEU A 172 14.69 9.61 -13.84
CA LEU A 172 14.05 10.89 -14.14
C LEU A 172 12.52 10.80 -14.04
N GLY A 173 11.93 9.70 -14.50
CA GLY A 173 10.51 9.42 -14.35
C GLY A 173 10.08 9.32 -12.88
N VAL A 174 10.81 8.57 -12.06
CA VAL A 174 10.55 8.45 -10.61
C VAL A 174 10.68 9.81 -9.92
N LEU A 175 11.70 10.59 -10.26
CA LEU A 175 11.88 11.95 -9.74
C LEU A 175 10.68 12.84 -10.11
N GLY A 176 10.24 12.80 -11.37
CA GLY A 176 9.08 13.56 -11.86
C GLY A 176 7.78 13.17 -11.14
N MET A 177 7.55 11.88 -10.94
CA MET A 177 6.39 11.39 -10.17
C MET A 177 6.41 11.88 -8.72
N GLY A 178 7.58 11.81 -8.07
CA GLY A 178 7.76 12.33 -6.71
C GLY A 178 7.51 13.84 -6.64
N PHE A 179 8.06 14.60 -7.58
CA PHE A 179 7.93 16.05 -7.66
C PHE A 179 6.48 16.50 -7.92
N SER A 180 5.77 15.85 -8.82
CA SER A 180 4.35 16.12 -9.07
C SER A 180 3.48 15.84 -7.84
N SER A 181 3.75 14.72 -7.15
CA SER A 181 3.01 14.32 -5.96
C SER A 181 3.19 15.32 -4.82
N ILE A 182 4.42 15.76 -4.54
CA ILE A 182 4.68 16.74 -3.48
C ILE A 182 4.05 18.10 -3.79
N ILE A 183 4.04 18.55 -5.04
CA ILE A 183 3.36 19.80 -5.42
C ILE A 183 1.86 19.71 -5.13
N ILE A 184 1.21 18.60 -5.51
CA ILE A 184 -0.23 18.42 -5.26
C ILE A 184 -0.50 18.41 -3.75
N LEU A 185 0.33 17.71 -2.96
CA LEU A 185 0.21 17.68 -1.50
C LEU A 185 0.39 19.08 -0.88
N MET A 186 1.37 19.85 -1.36
CA MET A 186 1.58 21.24 -0.92
C MET A 186 0.34 22.10 -1.22
N LEU A 187 -0.21 22.01 -2.44
CA LEU A 187 -1.38 22.78 -2.85
C LEU A 187 -2.63 22.39 -2.04
N ILE A 188 -2.91 21.09 -1.88
CA ILE A 188 -4.04 20.60 -1.09
C ILE A 188 -3.92 21.11 0.35
N ASN A 189 -2.75 20.95 0.97
CA ASN A 189 -2.52 21.39 2.35
C ASN A 189 -2.66 22.92 2.48
N GLY A 190 -2.13 23.67 1.49
CA GLY A 190 -2.33 25.11 1.41
C GLY A 190 -3.81 25.51 1.32
N TYR A 191 -4.62 24.82 0.52
CA TYR A 191 -6.06 25.11 0.45
C TYR A 191 -6.80 24.78 1.74
N VAL A 192 -6.42 23.70 2.44
CA VAL A 192 -6.98 23.36 3.76
C VAL A 192 -6.69 24.47 4.77
N TYR A 193 -5.43 24.93 4.87
CA TYR A 193 -5.08 26.03 5.78
C TYR A 193 -5.81 27.32 5.44
N ARG A 194 -5.97 27.62 4.15
CA ARG A 194 -6.73 28.77 3.68
C ARG A 194 -8.19 28.73 4.15
N GLU A 195 -8.83 27.57 4.11
CA GLU A 195 -10.24 27.41 4.49
C GLU A 195 -10.45 27.49 6.01
N LEU A 196 -9.44 27.12 6.79
CA LEU A 196 -9.44 27.25 8.25
C LEU A 196 -9.19 28.69 8.73
N ALA A 197 -8.59 29.54 7.89
CA ALA A 197 -8.19 30.89 8.27
C ALA A 197 -9.29 31.93 8.01
N PRO A 198 -9.37 33.01 8.81
CA PRO A 198 -10.22 34.14 8.50
C PRO A 198 -9.87 34.77 7.13
N PRO A 199 -10.84 35.36 6.41
CA PRO A 199 -10.63 35.88 5.06
C PRO A 199 -9.44 36.84 4.91
N GLN A 200 -9.16 37.63 5.96
CA GLN A 200 -8.05 38.59 6.00
C GLN A 200 -6.64 37.95 5.98
N TYR A 201 -6.52 36.66 6.36
CA TYR A 201 -5.26 35.91 6.39
C TYR A 201 -5.21 34.77 5.39
N ALA A 202 -6.22 34.63 4.53
CA ALA A 202 -6.39 33.50 3.62
C ALA A 202 -5.15 33.20 2.76
N THR A 203 -4.49 34.23 2.20
CA THR A 203 -3.28 34.06 1.38
C THR A 203 -2.06 33.65 2.21
N ALA A 204 -1.87 34.25 3.38
CA ALA A 204 -0.75 33.92 4.26
C ALA A 204 -0.89 32.49 4.80
N ALA A 205 -2.12 32.09 5.18
CA ALA A 205 -2.43 30.74 5.60
C ALA A 205 -2.20 29.71 4.47
N HIS A 206 -2.55 30.05 3.23
CA HIS A 206 -2.27 29.19 2.08
C HIS A 206 -0.77 28.92 1.91
N ILE A 207 0.05 29.98 1.94
CA ILE A 207 1.50 29.86 1.82
C ILE A 207 2.06 29.05 3.00
N LEU A 208 1.59 29.30 4.22
CA LEU A 208 2.01 28.55 5.40
C LEU A 208 1.72 27.05 5.24
N GLY A 209 0.52 26.68 4.79
CA GLY A 209 0.17 25.28 4.54
C GLY A 209 1.06 24.62 3.48
N CYS A 210 1.38 25.33 2.39
CA CYS A 210 2.31 24.86 1.37
C CYS A 210 3.73 24.66 1.92
N VAL A 211 4.24 25.61 2.71
CA VAL A 211 5.59 25.59 3.28
C VAL A 211 5.73 24.47 4.31
N VAL A 212 4.75 24.30 5.20
CA VAL A 212 4.75 23.22 6.21
C VAL A 212 4.83 21.85 5.51
N ALA A 213 3.98 21.61 4.50
CA ALA A 213 4.02 20.37 3.73
C ALA A 213 5.35 20.18 2.99
N GLY A 214 5.88 21.25 2.37
CA GLY A 214 7.16 21.22 1.65
C GLY A 214 8.35 20.92 2.56
N ILE A 215 8.41 21.52 3.75
CA ILE A 215 9.47 21.26 4.74
C ILE A 215 9.37 19.81 5.24
N CYS A 216 8.18 19.34 5.61
CA CYS A 216 7.99 17.95 6.02
C CYS A 216 8.44 16.97 4.93
N GLY A 217 8.13 17.24 3.66
CA GLY A 217 8.58 16.47 2.51
C GLY A 217 10.11 16.53 2.31
N ALA A 218 10.72 17.70 2.44
CA ALA A 218 12.17 17.88 2.28
C ALA A 218 12.99 17.21 3.39
N LEU A 219 12.44 17.13 4.61
CA LEU A 219 13.06 16.50 5.76
C LEU A 219 12.93 14.96 5.76
N TRP A 220 12.42 14.35 4.68
CA TRP A 220 12.26 12.89 4.61
C TRP A 220 13.53 12.08 4.94
N PRO A 221 14.77 12.47 4.56
CA PRO A 221 15.96 11.66 4.88
C PRO A 221 16.30 11.69 6.36
N LEU A 222 15.85 12.71 7.09
CA LEU A 222 16.05 12.86 8.52
C LEU A 222 14.96 12.14 9.30
N ILE A 223 13.71 12.25 8.84
CA ILE A 223 12.53 11.69 9.51
C ILE A 223 12.39 10.17 9.23
N TRP A 224 12.76 9.68 8.05
CA TRP A 224 12.77 8.25 7.70
C TRP A 224 14.13 7.60 7.97
N THR A 225 14.44 7.35 9.24
CA THR A 225 15.67 6.66 9.68
C THR A 225 15.38 5.60 10.75
N GLY A 226 16.09 4.47 10.71
CA GLY A 226 15.95 3.39 11.69
C GLY A 226 14.50 2.90 11.86
N GLU A 227 14.04 2.82 13.12
CA GLU A 227 12.71 2.35 13.49
C GLU A 227 11.57 3.24 12.99
N SER A 228 11.81 4.53 12.73
CA SER A 228 10.75 5.44 12.29
C SER A 228 10.19 5.06 10.91
N ARG A 229 11.01 4.43 10.04
CA ARG A 229 10.56 3.94 8.72
C ARG A 229 9.44 2.93 8.85
N PHE A 230 9.59 1.98 9.79
CA PHE A 230 8.59 0.95 10.04
C PHE A 230 7.27 1.58 10.49
N TRP A 231 7.32 2.46 11.49
CA TRP A 231 6.15 3.13 12.03
C TRP A 231 5.47 4.06 11.02
N LEU A 232 6.23 4.84 10.28
CA LEU A 232 5.69 5.76 9.28
C LEU A 232 5.09 5.02 8.09
N ALA A 233 5.65 3.87 7.69
CA ALA A 233 5.06 3.02 6.66
C ALA A 233 3.72 2.40 7.12
N ILE A 234 3.63 1.96 8.37
CA ILE A 234 2.37 1.47 8.96
C ILE A 234 1.32 2.58 8.98
N LEU A 235 1.70 3.77 9.47
CA LEU A 235 0.82 4.92 9.56
C LEU A 235 0.29 5.34 8.18
N THR A 236 1.17 5.59 7.21
CA THR A 236 0.77 6.08 5.89
C THR A 236 -0.08 5.06 5.13
N SER A 237 0.29 3.79 5.13
CA SER A 237 -0.45 2.74 4.42
C SER A 237 -1.83 2.51 5.01
N THR A 238 -1.91 2.37 6.34
CA THR A 238 -3.16 2.02 7.02
C THR A 238 -4.13 3.20 7.06
N PHE A 239 -3.63 4.40 7.38
CA PHE A 239 -4.44 5.61 7.43
C PHE A 239 -4.96 5.98 6.03
N GLY A 240 -4.12 5.88 5.01
CA GLY A 240 -4.53 6.13 3.62
C GLY A 240 -5.68 5.21 3.18
N MET A 241 -5.56 3.91 3.45
CA MET A 241 -6.61 2.93 3.13
C MET A 241 -7.89 3.16 3.93
N MET A 242 -7.78 3.56 5.20
CA MET A 242 -8.93 3.85 6.06
C MET A 242 -9.75 5.06 5.60
N LEU A 243 -9.12 6.04 4.96
CA LEU A 243 -9.82 7.22 4.44
C LEU A 243 -10.48 6.99 3.08
N LEU A 244 -10.12 5.93 2.34
CA LEU A 244 -10.68 5.65 1.01
C LEU A 244 -12.22 5.57 1.03
N PRO A 245 -12.88 4.80 1.92
CA PRO A 245 -14.34 4.73 1.95
C PRO A 245 -14.99 6.09 2.11
N ILE A 246 -14.45 6.95 2.98
CA ILE A 246 -14.98 8.30 3.21
C ILE A 246 -14.93 9.11 1.91
N ALA A 247 -13.80 9.08 1.20
CA ALA A 247 -13.64 9.77 -0.08
C ALA A 247 -14.62 9.23 -1.14
N TYR A 248 -14.68 7.90 -1.34
CA TYR A 248 -15.55 7.28 -2.36
C TYR A 248 -17.04 7.51 -2.06
N ILE A 249 -17.46 7.44 -0.79
CA ILE A 249 -18.83 7.75 -0.37
C ILE A 249 -19.14 9.23 -0.61
N THR A 250 -18.20 10.13 -0.29
CA THR A 250 -18.35 11.57 -0.55
C THR A 250 -18.54 11.85 -2.04
N PHE A 251 -17.72 11.24 -2.90
CA PHE A 251 -17.86 11.35 -4.35
C PHE A 251 -19.17 10.74 -4.86
N PHE A 252 -19.61 9.62 -4.29
CA PHE A 252 -20.89 9.00 -4.62
C PHE A 252 -22.05 9.95 -4.32
N PHE A 253 -22.07 10.59 -3.16
CA PHE A 253 -23.10 11.58 -2.82
C PHE A 253 -22.98 12.86 -3.65
N MET A 254 -21.76 13.33 -3.92
CA MET A 254 -21.51 14.49 -4.76
C MET A 254 -22.08 14.30 -6.17
N MET A 255 -21.86 13.13 -6.79
CA MET A 255 -22.39 12.80 -8.12
C MET A 255 -23.92 12.75 -8.16
N ASN A 256 -24.55 12.53 -7.01
CA ASN A 256 -26.01 12.53 -6.84
C ASN A 256 -26.59 13.87 -6.36
N SER A 257 -25.75 14.85 -5.99
CA SER A 257 -26.17 16.12 -5.41
C SER A 257 -26.31 17.23 -6.46
N ARG A 258 -27.56 17.72 -6.66
CA ARG A 258 -27.81 18.93 -7.47
C ARG A 258 -27.29 20.19 -6.80
N ALA A 259 -27.23 20.22 -5.46
CA ALA A 259 -26.76 21.38 -4.72
C ALA A 259 -25.26 21.68 -4.98
N LEU A 260 -24.48 20.65 -5.34
CA LEU A 260 -23.05 20.78 -5.61
C LEU A 260 -22.75 20.88 -7.11
N LEU A 261 -23.36 20.02 -7.94
CA LEU A 261 -23.04 19.94 -9.37
C LEU A 261 -23.90 20.83 -10.27
N GLY A 262 -25.01 21.38 -9.76
CA GLY A 262 -25.94 22.19 -10.54
C GLY A 262 -26.41 21.46 -11.81
N ASP A 263 -26.29 22.12 -12.95
CA ASP A 263 -26.69 21.58 -14.24
C ASP A 263 -25.77 20.49 -14.79
N SER A 264 -24.53 20.42 -14.30
CA SER A 264 -23.54 19.41 -14.68
C SER A 264 -23.81 18.03 -14.06
N LYS A 265 -24.84 17.90 -13.22
CA LYS A 265 -25.23 16.60 -12.63
C LYS A 265 -25.52 15.58 -13.75
N PRO A 266 -24.94 14.36 -13.72
CA PRO A 266 -25.27 13.31 -14.67
C PRO A 266 -26.77 13.00 -14.71
N ARG A 267 -27.33 12.76 -15.91
CA ARG A 267 -28.76 12.47 -16.13
C ARG A 267 -28.93 11.19 -16.96
N GLY A 268 -30.10 10.56 -16.84
CA GLY A 268 -30.47 9.38 -17.62
C GLY A 268 -29.51 8.21 -17.42
N LEU A 269 -29.11 7.57 -18.51
CA LEU A 269 -28.23 6.39 -18.50
C LEU A 269 -26.85 6.68 -17.88
N SER A 270 -26.32 7.89 -18.08
CA SER A 270 -25.02 8.29 -17.51
C SER A 270 -25.05 8.26 -15.98
N LEU A 271 -26.16 8.67 -15.35
CA LEU A 271 -26.32 8.60 -13.90
C LEU A 271 -26.29 7.15 -13.39
N VAL A 272 -26.96 6.24 -14.10
CA VAL A 272 -26.99 4.81 -13.75
C VAL A 272 -25.60 4.21 -13.84
N VAL A 273 -24.87 4.48 -14.93
CA VAL A 273 -23.49 4.03 -15.12
C VAL A 273 -22.59 4.55 -14.00
N TRP A 274 -22.62 5.86 -13.73
CA TRP A 274 -21.81 6.46 -12.67
C TRP A 274 -22.14 5.92 -11.28
N ASN A 275 -23.42 5.77 -10.93
CA ASN A 275 -23.81 5.22 -9.63
C ASN A 275 -23.43 3.75 -9.50
N THR A 276 -23.51 2.97 -10.57
CA THR A 276 -23.09 1.57 -10.57
C THR A 276 -21.59 1.46 -10.36
N LEU A 277 -20.79 2.20 -11.15
CA LEU A 277 -19.33 2.21 -11.02
C LEU A 277 -18.89 2.72 -9.64
N MET A 278 -19.48 3.82 -9.17
CA MET A 278 -19.17 4.37 -7.85
C MET A 278 -19.61 3.44 -6.71
N GLY A 279 -20.75 2.75 -6.84
CA GLY A 279 -21.19 1.75 -5.89
C GLY A 279 -20.21 0.58 -5.77
N LEU A 280 -19.71 0.08 -6.90
CA LEU A 280 -18.65 -0.93 -6.94
C LEU A 280 -17.35 -0.41 -6.30
N SER A 281 -16.96 0.83 -6.57
CA SER A 281 -15.78 1.45 -5.96
C SER A 281 -15.92 1.62 -4.44
N VAL A 282 -17.10 2.00 -3.94
CA VAL A 282 -17.37 2.08 -2.50
C VAL A 282 -17.25 0.71 -1.84
N ALA A 283 -17.84 -0.32 -2.45
CA ALA A 283 -17.72 -1.70 -1.96
C ALA A 283 -16.25 -2.15 -1.93
N GLY A 284 -15.50 -1.90 -3.01
CA GLY A 284 -14.07 -2.21 -3.09
C GLY A 284 -13.24 -1.46 -2.04
N ALA A 285 -13.51 -0.17 -1.83
CA ALA A 285 -12.83 0.64 -0.83
C ALA A 285 -13.13 0.14 0.60
N LEU A 286 -14.36 -0.27 0.89
CA LEU A 286 -14.74 -0.86 2.18
C LEU A 286 -13.99 -2.18 2.43
N VAL A 287 -13.93 -3.07 1.42
CA VAL A 287 -13.17 -4.33 1.51
C VAL A 287 -11.67 -4.05 1.71
N ALA A 288 -11.10 -3.12 0.95
CA ALA A 288 -9.70 -2.75 1.10
C ALA A 288 -9.40 -2.19 2.49
N ALA A 289 -10.20 -1.23 2.97
CA ALA A 289 -10.03 -0.65 4.31
C ALA A 289 -10.19 -1.69 5.43
N SER A 290 -11.22 -2.54 5.36
CA SER A 290 -11.45 -3.59 6.36
C SER A 290 -10.32 -4.64 6.36
N SER A 291 -9.86 -5.08 5.18
CA SER A 291 -8.73 -6.00 5.07
C SER A 291 -7.44 -5.41 5.66
N ALA A 292 -7.17 -4.12 5.43
CA ALA A 292 -6.00 -3.42 5.95
C ALA A 292 -6.01 -3.37 7.48
N ILE A 293 -7.17 -3.08 8.07
CA ILE A 293 -7.35 -3.06 9.53
C ILE A 293 -7.18 -4.47 10.10
N MET A 294 -7.85 -5.48 9.51
CA MET A 294 -7.76 -6.87 10.00
C MET A 294 -6.34 -7.43 9.96
N GLN A 295 -5.57 -7.14 8.90
CA GLN A 295 -4.18 -7.57 8.80
C GLN A 295 -3.32 -6.96 9.91
N LYS A 296 -3.61 -5.73 10.35
CA LYS A 296 -2.85 -5.04 11.40
C LYS A 296 -3.33 -5.38 12.80
N MET A 297 -4.57 -5.81 12.98
CA MET A 297 -5.10 -6.21 14.30
C MET A 297 -4.41 -7.42 14.92
N ASN A 298 -3.84 -8.31 14.10
CA ASN A 298 -3.14 -9.50 14.59
C ASN A 298 -1.70 -9.21 15.05
N ASP A 299 -1.19 -8.00 14.80
CA ASP A 299 0.14 -7.58 15.23
C ASP A 299 0.04 -6.94 16.64
N PRO A 300 0.79 -7.44 17.64
CA PRO A 300 0.69 -7.00 19.03
C PRO A 300 1.04 -5.52 19.23
N VAL A 301 1.76 -4.92 18.29
CA VAL A 301 2.25 -3.54 18.37
C VAL A 301 1.50 -2.64 17.38
N ALA A 302 1.29 -3.10 16.14
CA ALA A 302 0.59 -2.31 15.14
C ALA A 302 -0.93 -2.23 15.37
N GLY A 303 -1.55 -3.29 15.91
CA GLY A 303 -2.99 -3.38 16.13
C GLY A 303 -3.55 -2.29 17.05
N PRO A 304 -3.04 -2.16 18.29
CA PRO A 304 -3.48 -1.11 19.22
C PRO A 304 -3.25 0.30 18.66
N THR A 305 -2.14 0.50 17.95
CA THR A 305 -1.79 1.79 17.35
C THR A 305 -2.79 2.21 16.29
N VAL A 306 -3.11 1.31 15.35
CA VAL A 306 -4.09 1.58 14.28
C VAL A 306 -5.47 1.84 14.86
N LEU A 307 -5.91 1.05 15.84
CA LEU A 307 -7.20 1.23 16.49
C LEU A 307 -7.28 2.56 17.23
N GLY A 308 -6.22 2.92 17.97
CA GLY A 308 -6.12 4.20 18.68
C GLY A 308 -6.25 5.39 17.73
N ILE A 309 -5.54 5.35 16.60
CA ILE A 309 -5.62 6.40 15.56
C ILE A 309 -7.04 6.47 14.97
N ALA A 310 -7.65 5.34 14.66
CA ALA A 310 -9.00 5.27 14.08
C ALA A 310 -10.05 5.87 15.02
N VAL A 311 -10.01 5.49 16.30
CA VAL A 311 -10.91 6.00 17.34
C VAL A 311 -10.69 7.50 17.55
N PHE A 312 -9.43 7.94 17.67
CA PHE A 312 -9.10 9.34 17.83
C PHE A 312 -9.60 10.19 16.65
N PHE A 313 -9.37 9.74 15.42
CA PHE A 313 -9.86 10.42 14.23
C PHE A 313 -11.39 10.44 14.16
N GLY A 314 -12.05 9.30 14.46
CA GLY A 314 -13.51 9.23 14.54
C GLY A 314 -14.10 10.21 15.55
N LEU A 315 -13.48 10.34 16.73
CA LEU A 315 -13.85 11.32 17.74
C LEU A 315 -13.68 12.76 17.23
N LEU A 316 -12.55 13.08 16.57
CA LEU A 316 -12.33 14.40 15.99
C LEU A 316 -13.40 14.76 14.95
N VAL A 317 -13.79 13.80 14.11
CA VAL A 317 -14.86 13.99 13.11
C VAL A 317 -16.19 14.27 13.82
N LEU A 318 -16.55 13.48 14.83
CA LEU A 318 -17.78 13.66 15.60
C LEU A 318 -17.81 15.03 16.32
N VAL A 319 -16.70 15.41 16.94
CA VAL A 319 -16.55 16.74 17.58
C VAL A 319 -16.67 17.85 16.53
N GLY A 320 -16.05 17.70 15.36
CA GLY A 320 -16.16 18.66 14.26
C GLY A 320 -17.61 18.89 13.82
N PHE A 321 -18.36 17.81 13.62
CA PHE A 321 -19.80 17.90 13.29
C PHE A 321 -20.61 18.54 14.42
N ALA A 322 -20.35 18.18 15.67
CA ALA A 322 -21.05 18.73 16.83
C ALA A 322 -20.73 20.22 17.08
N ALA A 323 -19.51 20.65 16.76
CA ALA A 323 -19.03 22.02 17.00
C ALA A 323 -19.42 23.02 15.90
N THR A 324 -19.96 22.57 14.75
CA THR A 324 -20.30 23.47 13.64
C THR A 324 -21.56 24.28 13.98
N PRO A 325 -21.49 25.60 14.20
CA PRO A 325 -22.70 26.41 14.37
C PRO A 325 -23.42 26.47 13.03
N HIS A 326 -24.73 26.26 13.00
CA HIS A 326 -25.57 26.51 11.82
C HIS A 326 -25.47 27.99 11.41
N ARG A 327 -24.47 28.32 10.58
CA ARG A 327 -24.35 29.66 9.99
C ARG A 327 -25.49 29.80 8.99
N LYS A 328 -26.51 30.60 9.35
CA LYS A 328 -27.59 30.98 8.42
C LYS A 328 -26.94 31.51 7.15
N ARG A 329 -27.26 30.88 6.01
CA ARG A 329 -26.91 31.39 4.67
C ARG A 329 -27.58 32.75 4.53
N GLU A 330 -26.80 33.82 4.68
CA GLU A 330 -27.20 35.10 4.10
C GLU A 330 -27.07 34.93 2.58
N LEU A 331 -28.21 34.93 1.91
CA LEU A 331 -28.27 34.97 0.45
C LEU A 331 -27.55 36.23 -0.02
N PRO A 332 -26.71 36.17 -1.07
CA PRO A 332 -26.14 37.38 -1.64
C PRO A 332 -27.29 38.27 -2.10
N SER A 333 -27.36 39.50 -1.58
CA SER A 333 -28.25 40.51 -2.14
C SER A 333 -27.79 40.81 -3.57
N GLU A 334 -28.66 40.59 -4.55
CA GLU A 334 -28.43 41.01 -5.93
C GLU A 334 -28.04 42.50 -5.97
N ARG A 335 -26.84 42.78 -6.48
CA ARG A 335 -26.45 44.04 -7.13
C ARG A 335 -25.42 43.73 -8.19
#